data_AF-A0A438BJ95-F1
#
_entry.id   AF-A0A438BJ95-F1
#
_cell.length_a   1.000
_cell.length_b   1.000
_cell.length_c   1.000
_cell.angle_alpha   90.00
_cell.angle_beta   90.00
_cell.angle_gamma   90.00
#
_symmetry.space_group_name_H-M   'P 1'
#
loop_
_entity.id
_entity.type
_entity.pdbx_description
1 polymer ?
#
loop_
_entity_poly.entity_id
_entity_poly.type
_entity_poly.pdbx_seq_one_letter_code
_entity_poly.pdbx_strand_id
1 'polypeptide(L)'
;MPATLRRTLRYGALALVAVLIAGILYTMFVYRSINIFAPPERLESLGRTYQLSYGDHDGHTRAEIDQRQSPSHREYLTLEQVGYLWPRHPVYQFQNETLRGQATTSAYLEWGNRYIPYQLLGGP
;
A
#
# COMPACT_ATOMS: atom_id res chain seq x y z
N MET A 1 2.12 -52.91 -0.17
CA MET A 1 2.18 -51.88 -1.23
C MET A 1 3.59 -51.86 -1.81
N PRO A 2 3.76 -51.99 -3.14
CA PRO A 2 5.08 -52.14 -3.73
C PRO A 2 5.89 -50.84 -3.57
N ALA A 3 7.17 -50.96 -3.25
CA ALA A 3 8.07 -49.85 -2.92
C ALA A 3 8.21 -48.81 -4.05
N THR A 4 7.92 -49.22 -5.29
CA THR A 4 7.87 -48.36 -6.48
C THR A 4 6.73 -47.34 -6.44
N LEU A 5 5.53 -47.76 -6.01
CA LEU A 5 4.34 -46.90 -5.94
C LEU A 5 4.52 -45.77 -4.91
N ARG A 6 5.19 -46.06 -3.79
CA ARG A 6 5.46 -45.10 -2.71
C ARG A 6 6.48 -44.03 -3.14
N ARG A 7 7.43 -44.40 -4.01
CA ARG A 7 8.43 -43.48 -4.58
C ARG A 7 7.82 -42.54 -5.61
N THR A 8 7.03 -43.04 -6.55
CA THR A 8 6.34 -42.20 -7.54
C THR A 8 5.37 -41.23 -6.89
N LEU A 9 4.62 -41.66 -5.87
CA LEU A 9 3.78 -40.75 -5.07
C LEU A 9 4.58 -39.64 -4.38
N ARG A 10 5.76 -39.96 -3.82
CA ARG A 10 6.64 -38.94 -3.21
C ARG A 10 7.17 -37.93 -4.21
N TYR A 11 7.63 -38.37 -5.37
CA TYR A 11 8.12 -37.47 -6.42
C TYR A 11 6.99 -36.63 -7.02
N GLY A 12 5.81 -37.20 -7.20
CA GLY A 12 4.61 -36.47 -7.62
C GLY A 12 4.23 -35.38 -6.62
N ALA A 13 4.21 -35.70 -5.32
CA ALA A 13 3.94 -34.72 -4.27
C ALA A 13 5.00 -33.60 -4.22
N LEU A 14 6.29 -33.93 -4.37
CA LEU A 14 7.37 -32.95 -4.42
C LEU A 14 7.25 -32.02 -5.63
N ALA A 15 6.93 -32.55 -6.81
CA ALA A 15 6.71 -31.74 -8.01
C ALA A 15 5.53 -30.78 -7.83
N LEU A 16 4.44 -31.25 -7.21
CA LEU A 16 3.25 -30.43 -6.97
C LEU A 16 3.54 -29.30 -5.97
N VAL A 17 4.28 -29.59 -4.90
CA VAL A 17 4.76 -28.57 -3.95
C VAL A 17 5.67 -27.56 -4.63
N ALA A 18 6.60 -28.01 -5.48
CA ALA A 18 7.51 -27.12 -6.20
C ALA A 18 6.76 -26.16 -7.14
N VAL A 19 5.76 -26.66 -7.89
CA VAL A 19 4.91 -25.83 -8.74
C VAL A 19 4.10 -24.82 -7.92
N LEU A 20 3.57 -25.23 -6.76
CA LEU A 20 2.79 -24.35 -5.90
C LEU A 20 3.65 -23.24 -5.29
N ILE A 21 4.86 -23.57 -4.84
CA ILE A 21 5.85 -22.59 -4.36
C ILE A 21 6.24 -21.63 -5.49
N ALA A 22 6.55 -22.15 -6.69
CA ALA A 22 6.88 -21.31 -7.85
C ALA A 22 5.73 -20.38 -8.22
N GLY A 23 4.48 -20.86 -8.16
CA GLY A 23 3.28 -20.06 -8.38
C GLY A 23 3.12 -18.93 -7.35
N ILE A 24 3.30 -19.23 -6.05
CA ILE A 24 3.25 -18.21 -4.98
C ILE A 24 4.36 -17.18 -5.14
N LEU A 25 5.58 -17.62 -5.47
CA LEU A 25 6.71 -16.71 -5.70
C LEU A 25 6.48 -15.84 -6.93
N TYR A 26 5.90 -16.39 -7.99
CA TYR A 26 5.55 -15.63 -9.19
C TYR A 26 4.46 -14.59 -8.91
N THR A 27 3.39 -14.96 -8.20
CA THR A 27 2.35 -13.98 -7.83
C THR A 27 2.91 -12.92 -6.90
N MET A 28 3.71 -13.28 -5.89
CA MET A 28 4.43 -12.30 -5.06
C MET A 28 5.33 -11.39 -5.89
N PHE A 29 6.06 -11.91 -6.87
CA PHE A 29 6.91 -11.10 -7.75
C PHE A 29 6.11 -10.14 -8.61
N VAL A 30 4.98 -10.57 -9.18
CA VAL A 30 4.08 -9.74 -9.98
C VAL A 30 3.40 -8.67 -9.12
N TYR A 31 2.85 -9.03 -7.96
CA TYR A 31 2.28 -8.04 -7.03
C TYR A 31 3.34 -7.06 -6.52
N ARG A 32 4.55 -7.55 -6.25
CA ARG A 32 5.70 -6.72 -5.88
C ARG A 32 6.09 -5.79 -7.02
N SER A 33 6.11 -6.25 -8.27
CA SER A 33 6.51 -5.43 -9.41
C SER A 33 5.47 -4.35 -9.69
N ILE A 34 4.18 -4.68 -9.65
CA ILE A 34 3.10 -3.69 -9.81
C ILE A 34 3.24 -2.60 -8.73
N ASN A 35 3.44 -2.97 -7.46
CA ASN A 35 3.69 -2.03 -6.36
C ASN A 35 5.10 -1.40 -6.34
N ILE A 36 5.92 -1.62 -7.35
CA ILE A 36 7.18 -0.89 -7.57
C ILE A 36 7.04 0.06 -8.76
N PHE A 37 6.24 -0.31 -9.76
CA PHE A 37 6.07 0.46 -10.99
C PHE A 37 4.88 1.42 -10.96
N ALA A 38 3.84 1.13 -10.18
CA ALA A 38 2.65 1.96 -10.06
C ALA A 38 2.07 1.96 -8.63
N PRO A 39 1.56 3.10 -8.16
CA PRO A 39 0.80 3.15 -6.91
C PRO A 39 -0.42 2.23 -6.98
N PRO A 40 -0.78 1.52 -5.90
CA PRO A 40 -1.98 0.69 -5.89
C PRO A 40 -3.24 1.55 -5.95
N GLU A 41 -4.32 1.02 -6.51
CA GLU A 41 -5.62 1.72 -6.53
C GLU A 41 -6.23 1.91 -5.14
N ARG A 42 -5.84 1.05 -4.18
CA ARG A 42 -6.33 1.06 -2.80
C ARG A 42 -5.18 0.97 -1.82
N LEU A 43 -5.34 1.65 -0.69
CA LEU A 43 -4.37 1.70 0.39
C LEU A 43 -5.09 1.46 1.71
N GLU A 44 -4.53 0.62 2.58
CA GLU A 44 -5.01 0.47 3.95
C GLU A 44 -4.11 1.21 4.91
N SER A 45 -4.69 2.05 5.77
CA SER A 45 -3.96 2.81 6.78
C SER A 45 -4.85 3.07 7.99
N LEU A 46 -4.32 2.89 9.19
CA LEU A 46 -5.02 3.07 10.46
C LEU A 46 -6.41 2.37 10.51
N GLY A 47 -6.48 1.16 9.96
CA GLY A 47 -7.70 0.36 9.93
C GLY A 47 -8.79 0.85 8.96
N ARG A 48 -8.46 1.76 8.05
CA ARG A 48 -9.36 2.25 7.00
C ARG A 48 -8.78 2.03 5.61
N THR A 49 -9.65 1.81 4.65
CA THR A 49 -9.30 1.69 3.24
C THR A 49 -9.47 3.03 2.55
N TYR A 50 -8.48 3.43 1.77
CA TYR A 50 -8.47 4.62 0.95
C TYR A 50 -8.37 4.20 -0.51
N GLN A 51 -9.01 4.97 -1.39
CA GLN A 51 -8.96 4.82 -2.83
C GLN A 51 -8.10 5.92 -3.45
N LEU A 52 -7.35 5.57 -4.47
CA LEU A 52 -6.55 6.50 -5.24
C LEU A 52 -7.43 7.64 -5.78
N SER A 53 -7.02 8.88 -5.55
CA SER A 53 -7.78 10.05 -5.98
C SER A 53 -7.75 10.17 -7.51
N TYR A 54 -8.92 10.13 -8.16
CA TYR A 54 -9.04 10.28 -9.61
C TYR A 54 -8.49 11.65 -10.05
N GLY A 55 -7.53 11.66 -10.98
CA GLY A 55 -6.96 12.89 -11.57
C GLY A 55 -5.60 13.35 -11.04
N ASP A 56 -5.08 12.80 -9.92
CA ASP A 56 -3.77 13.20 -9.34
C ASP A 56 -2.74 12.05 -9.33
N HIS A 57 -2.69 11.28 -10.42
CA HIS A 57 -1.79 10.12 -10.54
C HIS A 57 -0.32 10.52 -10.58
N ASP A 58 -0.04 11.77 -10.98
CA ASP A 58 1.30 12.33 -10.99
C ASP A 58 1.82 12.64 -9.58
N GLY A 59 0.95 12.66 -8.56
CA GLY A 59 1.30 13.00 -7.18
C GLY A 59 1.74 14.45 -6.99
N HIS A 60 1.83 14.87 -5.73
CA HIS A 60 2.19 16.23 -5.33
C HIS A 60 3.57 16.30 -4.72
N THR A 61 4.19 17.47 -4.81
CA THR A 61 5.30 17.82 -3.93
C THR A 61 4.77 18.12 -2.52
N ARG A 62 5.65 18.02 -1.50
CA ARG A 62 5.29 18.39 -0.13
C ARG A 62 4.76 19.82 -0.04
N ALA A 63 5.42 20.74 -0.75
CA ALA A 63 5.02 22.15 -0.81
C ALA A 63 3.63 22.35 -1.42
N GLU A 64 3.26 21.58 -2.46
CA GLU A 64 1.92 21.62 -3.05
C GLU A 64 0.84 21.12 -2.08
N ILE A 65 1.13 20.06 -1.33
CA ILE A 65 0.20 19.53 -0.32
C ILE A 65 -0.06 20.58 0.76
N ASP A 66 1.01 21.18 1.27
CA ASP A 66 0.91 22.24 2.26
C ASP A 66 0.12 23.41 1.67
N GLN A 67 0.36 23.79 0.41
CA GLN A 67 -0.37 24.86 -0.28
C GLN A 67 -1.87 24.59 -0.48
N ARG A 68 -2.27 23.32 -0.66
CA ARG A 68 -3.68 22.93 -0.82
C ARG A 68 -4.46 22.97 0.49
N GLN A 69 -3.79 22.94 1.64
CA GLN A 69 -4.45 23.16 2.92
C GLN A 69 -4.81 24.63 3.12
N SER A 70 -6.00 24.86 3.67
CA SER A 70 -6.41 26.18 4.13
C SER A 70 -5.40 26.72 5.16
N PRO A 71 -5.13 28.03 5.19
CA PRO A 71 -4.14 28.62 6.09
C PRO A 71 -4.37 28.25 7.57
N SER A 72 -5.63 28.23 8.00
CA SER A 72 -6.01 27.80 9.35
C SER A 72 -5.64 26.35 9.64
N HIS A 73 -5.69 25.45 8.66
CA HIS A 73 -5.36 24.04 8.87
C HIS A 73 -3.85 23.81 8.97
N ARG A 74 -3.02 24.61 8.29
CA ARG A 74 -1.55 24.47 8.32
C ARG A 74 -0.94 24.77 9.69
N GLU A 75 -1.59 25.61 10.49
CA GLU A 75 -1.11 25.96 11.83
C GLU A 75 -1.31 24.82 12.83
N TYR A 76 -2.32 23.98 12.61
CA TYR A 76 -2.71 22.93 13.57
C TYR A 76 -2.49 21.50 13.06
N LEU A 77 -2.44 21.27 11.73
CA LEU A 77 -2.27 19.95 11.14
C LEU A 77 -0.88 19.80 10.53
N THR A 78 -0.18 18.73 10.94
CA THR A 78 1.11 18.33 10.39
C THR A 78 0.95 17.02 9.63
N LEU A 79 1.45 16.96 8.38
CA LEU A 79 1.47 15.72 7.63
C LEU A 79 2.57 14.79 8.18
N GLU A 80 2.16 13.84 9.01
CA GLU A 80 3.02 12.88 9.70
C GLU A 80 2.93 11.51 9.05
N GLN A 81 4.00 10.74 9.21
CA GLN A 81 4.04 9.37 8.75
C GLN A 81 3.29 8.46 9.74
N VAL A 82 2.30 7.73 9.24
CA VAL A 82 1.42 6.87 10.06
C VAL A 82 1.56 5.38 9.75
N GLY A 83 2.24 5.03 8.65
CA GLY A 83 2.40 3.64 8.26
C GLY A 83 3.34 3.44 7.08
N TYR A 84 3.31 2.22 6.55
CA TYR A 84 4.05 1.81 5.37
C TYR A 84 3.21 0.86 4.53
N LEU A 85 3.17 1.14 3.23
CA LEU A 85 2.81 0.17 2.22
C LEU A 85 4.07 -0.60 1.82
N TRP A 86 3.97 -1.93 1.81
CA TRP A 86 5.05 -2.79 1.34
C TRP A 86 5.30 -2.57 -0.17
N PRO A 87 6.56 -2.50 -0.65
CA PRO A 87 7.78 -2.89 0.06
C PRO A 87 8.37 -1.85 1.00
N ARG A 88 8.30 -0.54 0.71
CA ARG A 88 8.89 0.53 1.54
C ARG A 88 8.29 1.91 1.25
N HIS A 89 7.01 1.99 0.90
CA HIS A 89 6.37 3.26 0.59
C HIS A 89 5.73 3.83 1.85
N PRO A 90 6.26 4.92 2.41
CA PRO A 90 5.70 5.50 3.62
C PRO A 90 4.31 6.08 3.33
N VAL A 91 3.40 5.90 4.29
CA VAL A 91 2.06 6.46 4.23
C VAL A 91 1.99 7.62 5.22
N TYR A 92 1.53 8.76 4.74
CA TYR A 92 1.37 9.98 5.51
C TYR A 92 -0.09 10.37 5.64
N GLN A 93 -0.44 10.95 6.78
CA GLN A 93 -1.75 11.52 7.06
C GLN A 93 -1.58 12.80 7.88
N PHE A 94 -2.56 13.69 7.77
CA PHE A 94 -2.57 14.88 8.61
C PHE A 94 -2.89 14.51 10.04
N GLN A 95 -2.08 14.97 10.98
CA GLN A 95 -2.18 14.68 12.40
C GLN A 95 -2.15 16.00 13.18
N ASN A 96 -2.78 15.99 14.34
CA ASN A 96 -2.66 17.01 15.37
C ASN A 96 -2.90 16.36 16.74
N GLU A 97 -2.86 17.14 17.83
CA GLU A 97 -3.10 16.60 19.17
C GLU A 97 -4.47 15.89 19.32
N THR A 98 -5.48 16.31 18.56
CA THR A 98 -6.84 15.75 18.61
C THR A 98 -7.02 14.51 17.74
N LEU A 99 -6.35 14.45 16.58
CA LEU A 99 -6.49 13.41 15.56
C LEU A 99 -5.39 12.34 15.65
N ARG A 100 -4.45 12.46 16.61
CA ARG A 100 -3.26 11.62 16.66
C ARG A 100 -3.60 10.12 16.66
N GLY A 101 -3.15 9.42 15.62
CA GLY A 101 -3.39 7.98 15.45
C GLY A 101 -4.80 7.64 14.95
N GLN A 102 -5.56 8.63 14.48
CA GLN A 102 -6.86 8.45 13.83
C GLN A 102 -6.72 8.57 12.31
N ALA A 103 -7.54 7.78 11.62
CA ALA A 103 -7.67 7.83 10.17
C ALA A 103 -8.35 9.14 9.74
N THR A 104 -7.69 9.92 8.87
CA THR A 104 -8.25 11.13 8.25
C THR A 104 -9.07 10.82 6.99
N THR A 105 -9.71 11.83 6.40
CA THR A 105 -10.42 11.69 5.11
C THR A 105 -9.49 11.54 3.91
N SER A 106 -8.24 11.99 4.05
CA SER A 106 -7.19 11.86 3.03
C SER A 106 -5.97 11.15 3.59
N ALA A 107 -5.27 10.41 2.73
CA ALA A 107 -3.98 9.81 3.00
C ALA A 107 -3.06 10.05 1.80
N TYR A 108 -1.75 10.05 2.04
CA TYR A 108 -0.75 10.30 1.02
C TYR A 108 0.28 9.18 1.03
N LEU A 109 0.50 8.56 -0.13
CA LEU A 109 1.53 7.55 -0.30
C LEU A 109 2.77 8.23 -0.88
N GLU A 110 3.89 8.19 -0.17
CA GLU A 110 5.15 8.67 -0.72
C GLU A 110 5.70 7.63 -1.72
N TRP A 111 5.87 8.08 -2.95
CA TRP A 111 6.30 7.30 -4.09
C TRP A 111 7.41 8.03 -4.84
N GLY A 112 8.64 7.55 -4.68
CA GLY A 112 9.81 8.26 -5.17
C GLY A 112 9.99 9.59 -4.43
N ASN A 113 9.80 10.72 -5.12
CA ASN A 113 9.89 12.07 -4.55
C ASN A 113 8.55 12.81 -4.61
N ARG A 114 7.44 12.07 -4.68
CA ARG A 114 6.09 12.62 -4.79
C ARG A 114 5.15 11.93 -3.82
N TYR A 115 4.08 12.63 -3.47
CA TYR A 115 3.06 12.18 -2.55
C TYR A 115 1.76 11.97 -3.31
N ILE A 116 1.35 10.73 -3.45
CA ILE A 116 0.18 10.33 -4.23
C ILE A 116 -1.04 10.40 -3.32
N PRO A 117 -2.07 11.20 -3.65
CA PRO A 117 -3.23 11.38 -2.79
C PRO A 117 -4.23 10.23 -2.91
N TYR A 118 -4.74 9.82 -1.76
CA TYR A 118 -5.81 8.84 -1.59
C TYR A 118 -6.94 9.45 -0.77
N GLN A 119 -8.18 9.12 -1.12
CA GLN A 119 -9.40 9.54 -0.43
C GLN A 119 -10.01 8.35 0.32
N LEU A 120 -10.58 8.59 1.49
CA LEU A 120 -11.21 7.56 2.30
C LEU A 120 -12.36 6.87 1.54
N LEU A 121 -12.28 5.54 1.38
CA LEU A 121 -13.30 4.77 0.69
C LEU A 121 -14.58 4.69 1.56
N GLY A 122 -15.69 5.24 1.07
CA GLY A 122 -16.96 5.26 1.80
C GLY A 122 -17.03 6.28 2.92
N GLY A 123 -16.11 7.26 2.96
CA GLY A 123 -16.31 8.49 3.72
C GLY A 123 -17.36 9.39 3.04
N PRO A 124 -17.93 10.37 3.78
CA PRO A 124 -18.73 11.43 3.16
C PRO A 124 -17.91 12.24 2.15
#